data_AF-A0A1F5DM90-F1
#
_entry.id   AF-A0A1F5DM90-F1
#
_cell.length_a   1.000
_cell.length_b   1.000
_cell.length_c   1.000
_cell.angle_alpha   90.00
_cell.angle_beta   90.00
_cell.angle_gamma   90.00
#
_symmetry.space_group_name_H-M   'P 1'
#
loop_
_entity.id
_entity.type
_entity.pdbx_description
1 polymer ?
#
loop_
_entity_poly.entity_id
_entity_poly.type
_entity_poly.pdbx_seq_one_letter_code
_entity_poly.pdbx_strand_id
1 'polypeptide(L)'
;MSARIPAVKEKLAGIKSMLAAVKGNEGYAAGLQIRLGQVTNVVTENESKIWLRTRVGEPMLKELQAAIDDAYKVLEGGGSDLESFEAALKEVERKAAMIDEESRRRSMVVT
;
A
#
# COMPACT_ATOMS: atom_id res chain seq x y z
N MET A 1 2.80 -5.53 17.40
CA MET A 1 3.93 -5.22 16.50
C MET A 1 3.84 -3.75 16.09
N SER A 2 4.93 -2.98 16.20
CA SER A 2 4.98 -1.61 15.67
C SER A 2 5.04 -1.65 14.15
N ALA A 3 4.26 -0.82 13.46
CA ALA A 3 4.30 -0.78 12.02
C ALA A 3 5.62 -0.19 11.52
N ARG A 4 6.24 -0.83 10.54
CA ARG A 4 7.56 -0.45 10.01
C ARG A 4 7.47 -0.28 8.51
N ILE A 5 7.80 0.92 8.04
CA ILE A 5 7.80 1.26 6.61
C ILE A 5 8.64 0.30 5.75
N PRO A 6 9.82 -0.19 6.22
CA PRO A 6 10.54 -1.23 5.48
C PRO A 6 9.73 -2.50 5.23
N ALA A 7 8.99 -2.99 6.23
CA ALA A 7 8.17 -4.20 6.10
C ALA A 7 6.97 -3.98 5.15
N VAL A 8 6.41 -2.77 5.15
CA VAL A 8 5.37 -2.35 4.19
C VAL A 8 5.92 -2.40 2.76
N LYS A 9 7.12 -1.87 2.52
CA LYS A 9 7.76 -1.87 1.19
C LYS A 9 8.10 -3.28 0.71
N GLU A 10 8.61 -4.14 1.58
CA GLU A 10 8.88 -5.55 1.25
C GLU A 10 7.60 -6.28 0.80
N LYS A 11 6.49 -6.07 1.51
CA LYS A 11 5.20 -6.67 1.14
C LYS A 11 4.67 -6.13 -0.18
N LEU A 12 4.74 -4.82 -0.41
CA LEU A 12 4.36 -4.23 -1.70
C LEU A 12 5.20 -4.79 -2.85
N ALA A 13 6.50 -4.99 -2.64
CA ALA A 13 7.37 -5.65 -3.63
C ALA A 13 6.94 -7.11 -3.88
N GLY A 14 6.60 -7.85 -2.83
CA GLY A 14 6.07 -9.22 -2.93
C GLY A 14 4.77 -9.27 -3.75
N ILE A 15 3.81 -8.40 -3.46
CA ILE A 15 2.56 -8.26 -4.24
C ILE A 15 2.86 -7.99 -5.71
N LYS A 16 3.80 -7.06 -5.99
CA LYS A 16 4.19 -6.73 -7.37
C LYS A 16 4.74 -7.94 -8.12
N SER A 17 5.61 -8.73 -7.47
CA SER A 17 6.15 -9.97 -8.03
C SER A 17 5.07 -11.02 -8.27
N MET A 18 4.11 -11.17 -7.35
CA MET A 18 2.96 -12.07 -7.52
C MET A 18 2.10 -11.67 -8.72
N LEU A 19 1.78 -10.38 -8.86
CA LEU A 19 1.04 -9.87 -10.02
C LEU A 19 1.80 -10.08 -11.33
N ALA A 20 3.14 -10.00 -11.32
CA ALA A 20 3.96 -10.24 -12.50
C ALA A 20 3.96 -11.72 -12.94
N ALA A 21 3.67 -12.64 -12.02
CA ALA A 21 3.61 -14.07 -12.28
C ALA A 21 2.23 -14.56 -12.77
N VAL A 22 1.21 -13.69 -12.76
CA VAL A 22 -0.14 -13.99 -13.24
C VAL A 22 -0.11 -14.23 -14.75
N LYS A 23 -0.64 -15.37 -15.18
CA LYS A 23 -0.75 -15.75 -16.60
C LYS A 23 -2.21 -15.74 -17.06
N GLY A 24 -2.46 -15.36 -18.31
CA GLY A 24 -3.80 -15.39 -18.91
C GLY A 24 -4.70 -14.22 -18.51
N ASN A 25 -4.19 -13.28 -17.70
CA ASN A 25 -4.84 -12.01 -17.39
C ASN A 25 -3.81 -10.88 -17.26
N GLU A 26 -2.77 -10.88 -18.12
CA GLU A 26 -1.63 -9.98 -17.98
C GLU A 26 -2.04 -8.49 -18.07
N GLY A 27 -3.02 -8.15 -18.90
CA GLY A 27 -3.50 -6.78 -19.05
C GLY A 27 -4.16 -6.23 -17.77
N TYR A 28 -4.98 -7.05 -17.11
CA TYR A 28 -5.60 -6.68 -15.84
C TYR A 28 -4.57 -6.60 -14.72
N ALA A 29 -3.68 -7.60 -14.63
CA ALA A 29 -2.59 -7.59 -13.67
C ALA A 29 -1.66 -6.38 -13.84
N ALA A 30 -1.37 -5.95 -15.08
CA ALA A 30 -0.59 -4.75 -15.35
C ALA A 30 -1.28 -3.48 -14.83
N GLY A 31 -2.61 -3.36 -14.99
CA GLY A 31 -3.38 -2.26 -14.42
C GLY A 31 -3.28 -2.19 -12.89
N LEU A 32 -3.36 -3.36 -12.24
CA LEU A 32 -3.19 -3.49 -10.79
C LEU A 32 -1.76 -3.15 -10.33
N GLN A 33 -0.73 -3.51 -11.12
CA GLN A 33 0.66 -3.14 -10.82
C GLN A 33 0.90 -1.64 -10.89
N ILE A 34 0.28 -0.93 -11.83
CA ILE A 34 0.38 0.54 -11.94
C ILE A 34 -0.17 1.19 -10.67
N ARG A 35 -1.36 0.76 -10.25
CA ARG A 35 -2.04 1.22 -9.02
C ARG A 35 -1.22 0.94 -7.77
N LEU A 36 -0.66 -0.27 -7.65
CA LEU A 36 0.27 -0.62 -6.57
C LEU A 36 1.55 0.25 -6.59
N GLY A 37 2.01 0.65 -7.77
CA GLY A 37 3.12 1.59 -7.94
C GLY A 37 2.83 2.96 -7.34
N GLN A 38 1.61 3.47 -7.51
CA GLN A 38 1.19 4.75 -6.91
C GLN A 38 1.20 4.67 -5.37
N VAL A 39 0.69 3.58 -4.79
CA VAL A 39 0.76 3.33 -3.35
C VAL A 39 2.22 3.29 -2.87
N THR A 40 3.08 2.60 -3.62
CA THR A 40 4.52 2.49 -3.29
C THR A 40 5.21 3.85 -3.28
N ASN A 41 4.84 4.73 -4.21
CA ASN A 41 5.36 6.10 -4.26
C ASN A 41 4.93 6.88 -3.01
N VAL A 42 3.65 6.83 -2.64
CA VAL A 42 3.15 7.47 -1.40
C VAL A 42 3.92 6.97 -0.18
N VAL A 43 4.11 5.67 -0.03
CA VAL A 43 4.88 5.11 1.11
C VAL A 43 6.31 5.62 1.11
N THR A 44 6.95 5.69 -0.06
CA THR A 44 8.34 6.15 -0.20
C THR A 44 8.49 7.64 0.09
N GLU A 45 7.63 8.50 -0.46
CA GLU A 45 7.63 9.94 -0.22
C GLU A 45 7.37 10.30 1.24
N ASN A 46 6.66 9.43 1.96
CA ASN A 46 6.30 9.63 3.35
C ASN A 46 7.26 8.92 4.33
N GLU A 47 8.21 8.11 3.87
CA GLU A 47 8.98 7.20 4.74
C GLU A 47 9.85 7.88 5.79
N SER A 48 10.36 9.07 5.44
CA SER A 48 11.24 9.85 6.31
C SER A 48 10.47 10.80 7.25
N LYS A 49 9.14 10.87 7.13
CA LYS A 49 8.34 11.86 7.88
C LYS A 49 8.19 11.46 9.35
N ILE A 50 8.69 12.33 10.23
CA ILE A 50 8.67 12.12 11.69
C ILE A 50 7.24 11.97 12.21
N TRP A 51 6.25 12.64 11.59
CA TRP A 51 4.86 12.60 12.05
C TRP A 51 4.24 11.20 11.97
N LEU A 52 4.74 10.32 11.10
CA LEU A 52 4.31 8.91 11.04
C LEU A 52 4.67 8.11 12.30
N ARG A 53 5.56 8.64 13.15
CA ARG A 53 5.92 8.05 14.45
C ARG A 53 5.15 8.69 15.62
N THR A 54 4.17 9.55 15.33
CA THR A 54 3.35 10.21 16.35
C THR A 54 2.08 9.40 16.65
N ARG A 55 1.34 9.82 17.68
CA ARG A 55 0.06 9.20 18.07
C ARG A 55 -1.00 9.18 16.96
N VAL A 56 -0.90 10.08 15.97
CA VAL A 56 -1.82 10.13 14.82
C VAL A 56 -1.27 9.32 13.65
N GLY A 57 0.02 9.45 13.37
CA GLY A 57 0.64 8.78 12.23
C GLY A 57 0.88 7.28 12.41
N GLU A 58 1.18 6.82 13.63
CA GLU A 58 1.44 5.40 13.87
C GLU A 58 0.19 4.52 13.63
N PRO A 59 -1.02 4.90 14.09
CA PRO A 59 -2.25 4.19 13.73
C PRO A 59 -2.51 4.16 12.22
N MET A 60 -2.34 5.28 11.51
CA MET A 60 -2.55 5.33 10.06
C MET A 60 -1.59 4.40 9.32
N LEU A 61 -0.32 4.35 9.73
CA LEU A 61 0.65 3.42 9.17
C LEU A 61 0.31 1.96 9.49
N LYS A 62 -0.20 1.66 10.70
CA LYS A 62 -0.68 0.32 11.07
C LYS A 62 -1.87 -0.11 10.22
N GLU A 63 -2.83 0.79 9.98
CA GLU A 63 -3.99 0.50 9.14
C GLU A 63 -3.58 0.27 7.68
N LEU A 64 -2.64 1.06 7.15
CA LEU A 64 -2.07 0.82 5.83
C LEU A 64 -1.37 -0.55 5.77
N GLN A 65 -0.56 -0.89 6.79
CA GLN A 65 0.10 -2.18 6.85
C GLN A 65 -0.91 -3.34 6.88
N ALA A 66 -1.97 -3.23 7.67
CA ALA A 66 -3.02 -4.25 7.75
C ALA A 66 -3.73 -4.44 6.40
N ALA A 67 -4.07 -3.35 5.71
CA ALA A 67 -4.67 -3.44 4.38
C ALA A 67 -3.73 -4.13 3.37
N ILE A 68 -2.43 -3.86 3.43
CA ILE A 68 -1.42 -4.50 2.58
C ILE A 68 -1.26 -5.98 2.93
N ASP A 69 -1.31 -6.33 4.22
CA ASP A 69 -1.28 -7.71 4.68
C ASP A 69 -2.48 -8.51 4.14
N ASP A 70 -3.67 -7.91 4.14
CA ASP A 70 -4.86 -8.55 3.61
C ASP A 70 -4.77 -8.69 2.08
N ALA A 71 -4.33 -7.64 1.37
CA ALA A 71 -4.09 -7.71 -0.08
C ALA A 71 -3.03 -8.78 -0.45
N TYR A 72 -1.99 -8.93 0.36
CA TYR A 72 -0.97 -9.97 0.18
C TYR A 72 -1.56 -11.37 0.34
N LYS A 73 -2.36 -11.62 1.39
CA LYS A 73 -2.99 -12.92 1.64
C LYS A 73 -3.92 -13.35 0.51
N VAL A 74 -4.63 -12.40 -0.11
CA VAL A 74 -5.51 -12.69 -1.26
C VAL A 74 -4.71 -13.29 -2.43
N LEU A 75 -3.50 -12.81 -2.68
CA LEU A 75 -2.63 -13.35 -3.74
C LEU A 75 -1.88 -14.61 -3.30
N GLU A 76 -1.50 -14.72 -2.03
CA GLU A 76 -0.82 -15.90 -1.45
C GLU A 76 -1.66 -17.18 -1.60
N GLY A 77 -2.99 -17.08 -1.57
CA GLY A 77 -3.91 -18.21 -1.71
C GLY A 77 -4.01 -18.87 -3.10
N GLY A 78 -3.22 -18.45 -4.10
CA GLY A 78 -3.21 -19.09 -5.43
C GLY A 78 -3.41 -18.16 -6.62
N GLY A 79 -3.18 -16.85 -6.47
CA GLY A 79 -2.87 -15.90 -7.55
C GLY A 79 -3.93 -15.70 -8.66
N SER A 80 -5.12 -16.27 -8.53
CA SER A 80 -6.13 -16.31 -9.62
C SER A 80 -7.32 -15.39 -9.39
N ASP A 81 -7.53 -14.94 -8.14
CA ASP A 81 -8.65 -14.05 -7.80
C ASP A 81 -8.21 -12.58 -7.79
N LEU A 82 -8.01 -12.04 -9.00
CA LEU A 82 -7.61 -10.66 -9.19
C LEU A 82 -8.74 -9.67 -8.85
N GLU A 83 -10.00 -10.11 -8.84
CA GLU A 83 -11.14 -9.28 -8.44
C GLU A 83 -11.14 -9.04 -6.93
N SER A 84 -10.97 -10.09 -6.13
CA SER A 84 -10.78 -9.96 -4.68
C SER A 84 -9.52 -9.15 -4.35
N PHE A 85 -8.45 -9.33 -5.12
CA PHE A 85 -7.25 -8.53 -4.94
C PHE A 85 -7.51 -7.05 -5.27
N GLU A 86 -8.26 -6.75 -6.34
CA GLU A 86 -8.61 -5.37 -6.67
C GLU A 86 -9.41 -4.70 -5.54
N ALA A 87 -10.35 -5.43 -4.93
CA ALA A 87 -11.11 -4.94 -3.79
C ALA A 87 -10.19 -4.63 -2.59
N ALA A 88 -9.24 -5.52 -2.28
CA ALA A 88 -8.25 -5.29 -1.23
C ALA A 88 -7.31 -4.11 -1.59
N LEU A 89 -6.91 -3.98 -2.86
CA LEU A 89 -6.08 -2.89 -3.35
C LEU A 89 -6.77 -1.53 -3.22
N LYS A 90 -8.09 -1.44 -3.44
CA LYS A 90 -8.86 -0.21 -3.22
C LYS A 90 -8.76 0.26 -1.77
N GLU A 91 -8.77 -0.66 -0.80
CA GLU A 91 -8.60 -0.30 0.61
C GLU A 91 -7.17 0.17 0.90
N VAL A 92 -6.16 -0.49 0.31
CA VAL A 92 -4.76 -0.05 0.40
C VAL A 92 -4.59 1.37 -0.16
N GLU A 93 -5.14 1.64 -1.33
CA GLU A 93 -5.12 2.96 -1.97
C GLU A 93 -5.80 4.01 -1.10
N ARG A 94 -6.95 3.68 -0.51
CA ARG A 94 -7.66 4.58 0.41
C ARG A 94 -6.79 4.95 1.62
N LYS A 95 -6.14 3.96 2.25
CA LYS A 95 -5.24 4.20 3.40
C LYS A 95 -4.01 5.01 3.01
N ALA A 96 -3.43 4.74 1.84
CA ALA A 96 -2.31 5.51 1.31
C ALA A 96 -2.72 6.96 1.03
N ALA A 97 -3.88 7.20 0.41
CA ALA A 97 -4.40 8.53 0.13
C ALA A 97 -4.66 9.34 1.42
N MET A 98 -5.15 8.69 2.49
CA MET A 98 -5.29 9.35 3.79
C MET A 98 -3.95 9.82 4.37
N ILE A 99 -2.89 8.99 4.25
CA ILE A 99 -1.54 9.36 4.67
C ILE A 99 -1.00 10.52 3.82
N ASP A 100 -1.19 10.47 2.50
CA ASP A 100 -0.76 11.54 1.61
C ASP A 100 -1.46 12.87 1.91
N GLU A 101 -2.77 12.85 2.11
CA GLU A 101 -3.57 14.01 2.46
C GLU A 101 -3.14 14.64 3.79
N GLU A 102 -3.00 13.83 4.84
CA GLU A 102 -2.54 14.32 6.15
C GLU A 102 -1.11 14.89 6.05
N SER A 103 -0.27 14.28 5.21
CA SER A 103 1.05 14.80 4.91
C SER A 103 1.03 16.14 4.18
N ARG A 104 0.16 16.32 3.17
CA ARG A 104 -0.01 17.59 2.47
C ARG A 104 -0.52 18.67 3.42
N ARG A 105 -1.52 18.34 4.23
CA ARG A 105 -2.04 19.23 5.28
C ARG A 105 -0.94 19.70 6.22
N ARG A 106 -0.08 18.80 6.70
CA ARG A 106 1.02 19.13 7.62
C ARG A 106 2.13 19.93 6.95
N SER A 107 2.42 19.68 5.67
CA SER A 107 3.35 20.50 4.90
C SER A 107 2.82 21.92 4.65
N MET A 108 1.50 22.08 4.50
CA MET A 108 0.85 23.37 4.27
C MET A 108 0.68 24.22 5.54
N VAL A 109 0.70 23.60 6.73
CA VAL A 109 0.64 24.31 8.03
C VAL A 109 1.95 25.05 8.37
N VAL A 110 2.97 24.96 7.50
CA VAL A 110 4.20 25.75 7.60
C VAL A 110 4.06 27.03 6.76
N THR A 111 3.13 27.91 7.15
CA THR A 111 3.03 29.33 6.73
C THR A 111 2.63 30.15 7.93
#